data_AF-A0A2Z5G239-F1
#
_entry.id   AF-A0A2Z5G239-F1
#
_cell.length_a   1.000
_cell.length_b   1.000
_cell.length_c   1.000
_cell.angle_alpha   90.00
_cell.angle_beta   90.00
_cell.angle_gamma   90.00
#
_symmetry.space_group_name_H-M   'P 1'
#
loop_
_entity.id
_entity.type
_entity.pdbx_description
1 polymer ?
#
loop_
_entity_poly.entity_id
_entity_poly.type
_entity_poly.pdbx_seq_one_letter_code
_entity_poly.pdbx_strand_id
1 'polypeptide(L)'
;MCMNPMGMRWMMDAMQGKPKPTNESPGMIYMLCGATQRSNTDPTDKTSPAIPIGPHWMITWPFDAAESGLPTTVRDKGAWVMFAGTPFA
;
A
#
# COMPACT_ATOMS: atom_id res chain seq x y z
N MET A 1 5.00 2.46 -13.31
CA MET A 1 5.16 2.68 -11.86
C MET A 1 6.38 3.54 -11.67
N CYS A 2 6.25 4.66 -10.96
CA CYS A 2 7.37 5.52 -10.58
C CYS A 2 7.37 5.66 -9.05
N MET A 3 8.53 5.80 -8.41
CA MET A 3 8.60 5.91 -6.96
C MET A 3 9.82 6.70 -6.51
N ASN A 4 9.70 7.38 -5.37
CA ASN A 4 10.85 7.96 -4.70
C ASN A 4 11.65 6.87 -3.95
N PRO A 5 12.84 7.18 -3.39
CA PRO A 5 13.66 6.18 -2.69
C PRO A 5 12.93 5.46 -1.54
N MET A 6 12.07 6.15 -0.80
CA MET A 6 11.31 5.55 0.32
C MET A 6 10.13 4.68 -0.15
N GLY A 7 9.51 5.03 -1.29
CA GLY A 7 8.53 4.16 -1.95
C GLY A 7 9.18 2.86 -2.41
N MET A 8 10.37 2.94 -3.01
CA MET A 8 11.16 1.77 -3.40
C MET A 8 11.53 0.91 -2.19
N ARG A 9 11.96 1.52 -1.08
CA ARG A 9 12.32 0.81 0.14
C ARG A 9 11.13 0.03 0.72
N TRP A 10 9.97 0.68 0.83
CA TRP A 10 8.74 0.04 1.29
C TRP A 10 8.37 -1.17 0.42
N MET A 11 8.41 -1.01 -0.91
CA MET A 11 8.07 -2.09 -1.84
C MET A 11 9.03 -3.28 -1.72
N MET A 12 10.35 -3.01 -1.64
CA MET A 12 11.36 -4.06 -1.51
C MET A 12 11.24 -4.79 -0.17
N ASP A 13 10.95 -4.07 0.92
CA ASP A 13 10.74 -4.68 2.24
C ASP A 13 9.51 -5.60 2.25
N ALA A 14 8.42 -5.20 1.58
CA ALA A 14 7.23 -6.03 1.39
C ALA A 14 7.55 -7.29 0.57
N MET A 15 8.24 -7.13 -0.57
CA MET A 15 8.64 -8.26 -1.44
C MET A 15 9.59 -9.24 -0.75
N GLN A 16 10.44 -8.75 0.16
CA GLN A 16 11.35 -9.57 0.97
C GLN A 16 10.67 -10.22 2.18
N GLY A 17 9.39 -9.92 2.45
CA GLY A 17 8.67 -10.45 3.60
C GLY A 17 9.24 -9.97 4.94
N LYS A 18 9.79 -8.75 4.99
CA LYS A 18 10.25 -8.17 6.25
C LYS A 18 9.07 -7.96 7.21
N PRO A 19 9.31 -7.97 8.53
CA PRO A 19 8.23 -7.77 9.50
C PRO A 19 7.59 -6.38 9.45
N LYS A 20 8.30 -5.37 8.94
CA LYS A 20 7.81 -3.99 8.73
C LYS A 20 8.67 -3.23 7.72
N PRO A 21 8.14 -2.15 7.11
CA PRO A 21 8.93 -1.22 6.32
C PRO A 21 10.05 -0.59 7.14
N THR A 22 11.19 -0.37 6.50
CA THR A 22 12.36 0.27 7.09
C THR A 22 12.51 1.73 6.66
N ASN A 23 11.42 2.35 6.22
CA ASN A 23 11.35 3.74 5.81
C ASN A 23 11.77 4.68 6.95
N GLU A 24 12.58 5.69 6.62
CA GLU A 24 13.02 6.74 7.56
C GLU A 24 12.22 8.04 7.38
N SER A 25 11.46 8.14 6.28
CA SER A 25 10.55 9.24 5.96
C SER A 25 9.43 8.75 5.03
N PRO A 26 8.36 9.54 4.81
CA PRO A 26 7.28 9.15 3.92
C PRO A 26 7.75 8.81 2.51
N GLY A 27 7.29 7.67 1.98
CA GLY A 27 7.51 7.29 0.60
C GLY A 27 6.33 7.63 -0.30
N MET A 28 6.60 7.69 -1.59
CA MET A 28 5.60 7.99 -2.61
C MET A 28 5.80 7.07 -3.82
N ILE A 29 4.70 6.45 -4.25
CA ILE A 29 4.64 5.58 -5.42
C ILE A 29 3.49 6.04 -6.30
N TYR A 30 3.75 6.17 -7.60
CA TYR A 30 2.80 6.59 -8.61
C TYR A 30 2.53 5.46 -9.61
N MET A 31 1.26 5.15 -9.81
CA MET A 31 0.76 4.07 -10.66
C MET A 31 -0.10 4.64 -11.80
N LEU A 32 0.50 5.27 -12.81
CA LEU A 32 -0.24 5.86 -13.94
C LEU A 32 -1.18 4.87 -14.65
N CYS A 33 -0.74 3.62 -14.84
CA CYS A 33 -1.54 2.57 -15.50
C CYS A 33 -2.42 1.78 -14.51
N GLY A 34 -2.51 2.23 -13.26
CA GLY A 34 -3.11 1.45 -12.17
C GLY A 34 -2.23 0.28 -11.72
N ALA A 35 -2.82 -0.61 -10.94
CA ALA A 35 -2.20 -1.83 -10.45
C ALA A 35 -3.22 -2.95 -10.26
N THR A 36 -2.74 -4.18 -10.23
CA THR A 36 -3.53 -5.34 -9.80
C THR A 36 -2.98 -5.83 -8.48
N GLN A 37 -3.81 -5.79 -7.44
CA GLN A 37 -3.48 -6.33 -6.13
C GLN A 37 -4.19 -7.68 -5.91
N ARG A 38 -3.79 -8.43 -4.87
CA ARG A 38 -4.45 -9.69 -4.48
C ARG A 38 -5.26 -9.54 -3.21
N SER A 39 -4.77 -8.74 -2.26
CA SER A 39 -5.43 -8.48 -0.99
C SER A 39 -5.20 -7.03 -0.56
N ASN A 40 -6.13 -6.50 0.23
CA ASN A 40 -5.99 -5.21 0.92
C ASN A 40 -5.75 -5.37 2.42
N THR A 41 -5.69 -6.60 2.94
CA THR A 41 -5.50 -6.89 4.37
C THR A 41 -4.24 -7.70 4.65
N ASP A 42 -3.72 -8.42 3.65
CA ASP A 42 -2.53 -9.26 3.76
C ASP A 42 -1.53 -8.91 2.64
N PRO A 43 -0.36 -8.32 2.97
CA PRO A 43 0.66 -7.97 1.98
C PRO A 43 1.36 -9.19 1.36
N THR A 44 1.16 -10.38 1.90
CA THR A 44 1.84 -11.61 1.45
C THR A 44 0.95 -12.52 0.60
N ASP A 45 -0.34 -12.20 0.44
CA ASP A 45 -1.29 -13.03 -0.27
C ASP A 45 -1.00 -13.11 -1.77
N LYS A 46 -0.93 -14.35 -2.27
CA LYS A 46 -0.70 -14.67 -3.69
C LYS A 46 -1.88 -15.38 -4.35
N THR A 47 -2.91 -15.73 -3.58
CA THR A 47 -3.96 -16.67 -3.98
C THR A 47 -5.31 -16.02 -4.24
N SER A 48 -5.65 -14.95 -3.51
CA SER A 48 -6.94 -14.27 -3.66
C SER A 48 -7.19 -13.72 -5.07
N PRO A 49 -8.46 -13.53 -5.47
CA PRO A 49 -8.79 -12.92 -6.75
C PRO A 49 -8.10 -11.57 -6.97
N ALA A 50 -7.82 -11.26 -8.23
CA ALA A 50 -7.23 -9.98 -8.62
C ALA A 50 -8.19 -8.81 -8.31
N ILE A 51 -7.68 -7.78 -7.62
CA ILE A 51 -8.36 -6.52 -7.35
C ILE A 51 -7.75 -5.47 -8.29
N PRO A 52 -8.44 -5.07 -9.37
CA PRO A 52 -7.98 -4.01 -10.24
C PRO A 52 -8.14 -2.66 -9.53
N ILE A 53 -7.08 -1.86 -9.54
CA ILE A 53 -7.09 -0.51 -8.99
C ILE A 53 -6.64 0.42 -10.10
N GLY A 54 -7.47 1.42 -10.40
CA GLY A 54 -7.20 2.43 -11.43
C GLY A 54 -5.98 3.30 -11.12
N PRO A 55 -5.68 4.31 -11.94
CA PRO A 55 -4.54 5.18 -11.71
C PRO A 55 -4.57 5.84 -10.32
N HIS A 56 -3.49 5.70 -9.54
CA HIS A 56 -3.46 6.19 -8.16
C HIS A 56 -2.03 6.50 -7.69
N TRP A 57 -1.97 7.13 -6.52
CA TRP A 57 -0.77 7.33 -5.73
C TRP A 57 -0.85 6.47 -4.48
N MET A 58 0.29 5.96 -4.03
CA MET A 58 0.45 5.41 -2.68
C MET A 58 1.40 6.31 -1.90
N ILE A 59 1.00 6.64 -0.68
CA ILE A 59 1.85 7.29 0.31
C ILE A 59 2.23 6.19 1.30
N THR A 60 3.51 5.94 1.49
CA THR A 60 3.99 4.85 2.34
C THR A 60 4.57 5.41 3.64
N TRP A 61 3.75 5.36 4.68
CA TRP A 61 4.04 5.81 6.03
C TRP A 61 3.06 5.12 6.98
N PRO A 62 3.38 4.94 8.28
CA PRO A 62 2.43 4.33 9.22
C PRO A 62 1.12 5.12 9.26
N PHE A 63 0.07 4.56 8.65
CA PHE A 63 -1.28 5.12 8.72
C PHE A 63 -2.17 4.27 9.59
N ASP A 64 -2.74 4.89 10.63
CA ASP A 64 -3.85 4.30 11.38
C ASP A 64 -5.19 4.78 10.79
N ALA A 65 -6.07 3.84 10.48
CA ALA A 65 -7.35 4.13 9.85
C ALA A 65 -8.31 4.88 10.79
N ALA A 66 -8.27 4.58 12.10
CA ALA A 66 -9.12 5.25 13.08
C ALA A 66 -8.66 6.69 13.32
N GLU A 67 -7.35 6.92 13.43
CA GLU A 67 -6.75 8.24 13.59
C GLU A 67 -6.93 9.12 12.34
N SER A 68 -6.71 8.55 11.15
CA SER A 68 -6.88 9.29 9.89
C SER A 68 -8.33 9.49 9.47
N GLY A 69 -9.27 8.77 10.08
CA GLY A 69 -10.68 8.70 9.64
C GLY A 69 -10.84 8.11 8.24
N LEU A 70 -9.78 7.49 7.71
CA LEU A 70 -9.80 6.88 6.40
C LEU A 70 -10.37 5.46 6.47
N PRO A 71 -11.14 5.06 5.47
CA PRO A 71 -11.70 3.73 5.38
C PRO A 71 -10.64 2.68 5.02
N THR A 72 -10.93 1.41 5.27
CA THR A 72 -10.03 0.28 5.00
C THR A 72 -10.50 -0.59 3.83
N THR A 73 -11.55 -0.18 3.13
CA THR A 73 -12.10 -0.90 1.97
C THR A 73 -11.68 -0.25 0.67
N VAL A 74 -11.21 -1.09 -0.26
CA VAL A 74 -10.90 -0.69 -1.64
C VAL A 74 -12.16 -0.10 -2.29
N ARG A 75 -11.97 0.99 -3.04
CA ARG A 75 -13.04 1.80 -3.62
C ARG A 75 -12.56 2.45 -4.90
N ASP A 76 -13.50 2.73 -5.79
CA ASP A 76 -13.19 3.36 -7.09
C ASP A 76 -12.77 4.84 -6.95
N LYS A 77 -13.06 5.48 -5.82
CA LYS A 77 -12.82 6.91 -5.59
C LYS A 77 -12.42 7.21 -4.15
N GLY A 78 -11.52 8.16 -3.97
CA GLY A 78 -11.05 8.63 -2.66
C GLY A 78 -9.94 7.75 -2.08
N ALA A 79 -9.40 8.20 -0.95
CA ALA A 79 -8.32 7.49 -0.25
C ALA A 79 -8.86 6.37 0.65
N TRP A 80 -8.05 5.35 0.86
CA TRP A 80 -8.25 4.30 1.86
C TRP A 80 -6.89 3.87 2.42
N VAL A 81 -6.89 3.27 3.60
CA VAL A 81 -5.69 2.65 4.18
C VAL A 81 -5.59 1.21 3.66
N MET A 82 -4.50 0.94 2.95
CA MET A 82 -4.13 -0.40 2.51
C MET A 82 -3.46 -1.15 3.66
N PHE A 83 -3.71 -2.45 3.79
CA PHE A 83 -3.14 -3.31 4.84
C PHE A 83 -3.37 -2.82 6.28
N ALA A 84 -4.50 -2.14 6.51
CA ALA A 84 -4.86 -1.61 7.83
C ALA A 84 -4.73 -2.67 8.93
N GLY A 85 -4.10 -2.29 10.06
CA GLY A 85 -3.81 -3.20 11.17
C GLY A 85 -2.53 -4.03 11.02
N THR A 86 -1.82 -3.91 9.88
CA THR A 86 -0.49 -4.51 9.70
C THR A 86 0.61 -3.45 9.79
N PRO A 87 1.87 -3.84 10.00
CA PRO A 87 3.00 -2.91 9.94
C PRO A 87 3.24 -2.26 8.56
N PHE A 88 2.56 -2.70 7.51
CA PHE A 88 2.68 -2.17 6.15
C PHE A 88 1.60 -1.14 5.79
N ALA A 89 0.70 -0.82 6.72
CA ALA A 89 -0.26 0.27 6.59
C ALA A 89 0.42 1.64 6.52
#